data_AF-A0A2E9L320-F1
#
_entry.id   AF-A0A2E9L320-F1
#
_cell.length_a   1.000
_cell.length_b   1.000
_cell.length_c   1.000
_cell.angle_alpha   90.00
_cell.angle_beta   90.00
_cell.angle_gamma   90.00
#
_symmetry.space_group_name_H-M   'P 1'
#
loop_
_entity.id
_entity.type
_entity.pdbx_description
1 polymer ?
#
loop_
_entity_poly.entity_id
_entity_poly.type
_entity_poly.pdbx_seq_one_letter_code
_entity_poly.pdbx_strand_id
1 'polypeptide(L)'
;MIENLLKKIRERKTSNPDKSYTSSLLSGGLEKCIGKLEEEFNELKEALNKKNNEVHETADVIYHLLVALEAANIKFEDVLKELEKRKGLSGIEEKNNRK
;
A
#
# COMPACT_ATOMS: atom_id res chain seq x y z
N MET A 1 -11.81 -6.47 -7.42
CA MET A 1 -10.69 -5.73 -8.03
C MET A 1 -9.44 -5.79 -7.16
N ILE A 2 -9.44 -5.19 -5.96
CA ILE A 2 -8.28 -5.20 -5.03
C ILE A 2 -7.91 -6.62 -4.56
N GLU A 3 -8.89 -7.49 -4.30
CA GLU A 3 -8.65 -8.89 -3.93
C GLU A 3 -7.82 -9.66 -4.98
N ASN A 4 -8.11 -9.44 -6.27
CA ASN A 4 -7.34 -10.04 -7.36
C ASN A 4 -5.91 -9.51 -7.41
N LEU A 5 -5.71 -8.23 -7.08
CA LEU A 5 -4.39 -7.61 -6.99
C LEU A 5 -3.58 -8.20 -5.82
N LEU A 6 -4.20 -8.33 -4.65
CA LEU A 6 -3.61 -8.99 -3.48
C LEU A 6 -3.22 -10.43 -3.79
N LYS A 7 -4.11 -11.19 -4.44
CA LYS A 7 -3.82 -12.56 -4.86
C LYS A 7 -2.58 -12.61 -5.75
N LYS A 8 -2.48 -11.74 -6.76
CA LYS A 8 -1.30 -11.66 -7.63
C LYS A 8 -0.02 -11.29 -6.86
N ILE A 9 -0.09 -10.34 -5.92
CA ILE A 9 1.07 -9.95 -5.10
C ILE A 9 1.54 -11.14 -4.24
N ARG A 10 0.61 -11.86 -3.61
CA ARG A 10 0.87 -13.08 -2.83
C ARG A 10 1.52 -14.17 -3.67
N GLU A 11 0.99 -14.44 -4.87
CA GLU A 11 1.57 -15.40 -5.81
C GLU A 11 3.02 -15.00 -6.21
N ARG A 12 3.27 -13.69 -6.36
CA ARG A 12 4.59 -13.17 -6.72
C ARG A 12 5.61 -13.26 -5.58
N LYS A 13 5.19 -13.37 -4.31
CA LYS A 13 6.07 -13.53 -3.16
C LYS A 13 6.95 -14.79 -3.24
N THR A 14 6.42 -15.87 -3.82
CA THR A 14 7.12 -17.16 -3.97
C THR A 14 7.57 -17.43 -5.41
N SER A 15 7.38 -16.46 -6.31
CA SER A 15 7.74 -16.59 -7.72
C SER A 15 9.18 -16.17 -7.98
N ASN A 16 9.72 -16.55 -9.14
CA ASN A 16 11.07 -16.18 -9.53
C ASN A 16 11.23 -14.64 -9.63
N PRO A 17 12.18 -14.03 -8.89
CA PRO A 17 12.39 -12.57 -8.86
C PRO A 17 12.81 -11.97 -10.21
N ASP A 18 13.46 -12.73 -11.09
CA ASP A 18 13.93 -12.24 -12.38
C ASP A 18 12.81 -12.09 -13.41
N LYS A 19 11.62 -12.64 -13.11
CA LYS A 19 10.47 -12.67 -14.03
C LYS A 19 9.38 -11.67 -13.67
N SER A 20 9.47 -11.00 -12.52
CA SER A 20 8.47 -10.02 -12.11
C SER A 20 9.06 -8.97 -11.20
N TYR A 21 8.74 -7.70 -11.49
CA TYR A 21 9.13 -6.57 -10.66
C TYR A 21 8.67 -6.72 -9.19
N THR A 22 7.44 -7.17 -8.94
CA THR A 22 6.96 -7.41 -7.57
C THR A 22 7.75 -8.51 -6.88
N SER A 23 8.11 -9.58 -7.59
CA SER A 23 8.93 -10.65 -7.02
C SER A 23 10.32 -10.13 -6.67
N SER A 24 10.94 -9.31 -7.52
CA SER A 24 12.21 -8.64 -7.22
C SER A 24 12.14 -7.69 -6.01
N LEU A 25 11.03 -6.98 -5.83
CA LEU A 25 10.81 -6.15 -4.64
C LEU A 25 10.69 -7.01 -3.38
N LEU A 26 9.80 -8.00 -3.40
CA LEU A 26 9.54 -8.88 -2.25
C LEU A 26 10.78 -9.72 -1.88
N SER A 27 11.56 -10.19 -2.84
CA SER A 27 12.82 -10.89 -2.59
C SER A 27 13.91 -9.97 -2.02
N GLY A 28 13.81 -8.66 -2.23
CA GLY A 28 14.68 -7.67 -1.58
C GLY A 28 14.26 -7.32 -0.15
N GLY A 29 13.21 -7.94 0.37
CA GLY A 29 12.75 -7.77 1.75
C GLY A 29 11.97 -6.48 1.99
N LEU A 30 11.63 -6.27 3.26
CA LEU A 30 10.78 -5.18 3.71
C LEU A 30 11.39 -3.79 3.42
N GLU A 31 12.69 -3.62 3.66
CA GLU A 31 13.38 -2.33 3.47
C GLU A 31 13.28 -1.83 2.03
N LYS A 32 13.52 -2.72 1.05
CA LYS A 32 13.38 -2.38 -0.38
C LYS A 32 11.94 -1.99 -0.74
N CYS A 33 10.96 -2.68 -0.16
CA CYS A 33 9.54 -2.38 -0.40
C CYS A 33 9.12 -1.03 0.23
N ILE A 34 9.62 -0.72 1.42
CA ILE A 34 9.40 0.58 2.08
C ILE A 34 10.03 1.70 1.26
N GLY A 35 11.29 1.54 0.84
CA GLY A 35 11.97 2.56 0.03
C GLY A 35 11.21 2.89 -1.26
N LYS A 36 10.65 1.87 -1.93
CA LYS A 36 9.81 2.11 -3.11
C LYS A 36 8.48 2.80 -2.75
N LEU A 37 7.82 2.40 -1.65
CA LEU A 37 6.62 3.10 -1.18
C LEU A 37 6.88 4.59 -0.86
N GLU A 38 8.04 4.91 -0.28
CA GLU A 38 8.45 6.29 0.00
C GLU A 38 8.68 7.11 -1.28
N GLU A 39 9.28 6.50 -2.30
CA GLU A 39 9.47 7.09 -3.63
C GLU A 39 8.12 7.48 -4.25
N GLU A 40 7.18 6.53 -4.35
CA GLU A 40 5.84 6.76 -4.92
C GLU A 40 5.04 7.81 -4.13
N PHE A 41 5.22 7.86 -2.81
CA PHE A 41 4.58 8.89 -1.99
C PHE A 41 5.11 10.29 -2.30
N ASN A 42 6.41 10.43 -2.58
CA ASN A 42 6.98 11.70 -3.00
C ASN A 42 6.48 12.11 -4.39
N GLU A 43 6.34 11.17 -5.32
CA GLU A 43 5.79 11.41 -6.66
C GLU A 43 4.31 11.83 -6.57
N LEU A 44 3.49 11.15 -5.75
CA LEU A 44 2.12 11.56 -5.48
C LEU A 44 2.04 12.95 -4.87
N LYS A 45 2.92 13.28 -3.92
CA LYS A 45 2.97 14.62 -3.32
C LYS A 45 3.26 15.68 -4.38
N GLU A 46 4.18 15.43 -5.29
CA GLU A 46 4.48 16.33 -6.40
C GLU A 46 3.28 16.47 -7.36
N ALA A 47 2.68 15.35 -7.76
CA ALA A 47 1.51 15.27 -8.62
C ALA A 47 0.33 16.08 -8.07
N LEU A 48 0.02 15.94 -6.78
CA LEU A 48 -1.05 16.69 -6.12
C LEU A 48 -0.79 18.20 -6.08
N ASN A 49 0.47 18.62 -5.91
CA ASN A 49 0.83 20.04 -5.92
C ASN A 49 0.77 20.64 -7.32
N LYS A 50 1.20 19.88 -8.34
CA LYS A 50 1.22 20.32 -9.74
C LYS A 50 -0.11 20.11 -10.47
N LYS A 51 -1.04 19.38 -9.87
CA LYS A 51 -2.32 18.95 -10.45
C LYS A 51 -2.15 18.18 -11.76
N ASN A 52 -1.26 17.20 -11.73
CA ASN A 52 -0.94 16.36 -12.89
C ASN A 52 -0.66 14.92 -12.43
N ASN A 53 -1.15 13.94 -13.18
CA ASN A 53 -0.91 12.51 -12.97
C ASN A 53 -1.37 11.94 -11.61
N GLU A 54 -2.21 12.64 -10.85
CA GLU A 54 -2.54 12.31 -9.46
C GLU A 54 -3.22 10.94 -9.31
N VAL A 55 -4.03 10.55 -10.31
CA VAL A 55 -4.69 9.25 -10.35
C VAL A 55 -3.68 8.12 -10.50
N HIS A 56 -2.65 8.33 -11.33
CA HIS A 56 -1.60 7.35 -11.58
C HIS A 56 -0.75 7.15 -10.32
N GLU A 57 -0.21 8.24 -9.77
CA GLU A 57 0.63 8.17 -8.56
C GLU A 57 -0.16 7.64 -7.34
N THR A 58 -1.47 7.95 -7.26
CA THR A 58 -2.32 7.38 -6.19
C THR A 58 -2.44 5.86 -6.35
N ALA A 59 -2.59 5.38 -7.59
CA ALA A 59 -2.67 3.95 -7.84
C ALA A 59 -1.35 3.23 -7.50
N ASP A 60 -0.21 3.86 -7.80
CA ASP A 60 1.11 3.30 -7.49
C ASP A 60 1.40 3.31 -5.99
N VAL A 61 1.06 4.38 -5.27
CA VAL A 61 1.12 4.38 -3.79
C VAL A 61 0.27 3.27 -3.19
N ILE A 62 -0.97 3.09 -3.67
CA ILE A 62 -1.84 2.00 -3.18
C ILE A 62 -1.18 0.65 -3.47
N TYR A 63 -0.68 0.44 -4.68
CA TYR A 63 -0.04 -0.82 -5.06
C TYR A 63 1.19 -1.12 -4.20
N HIS A 64 2.09 -0.15 -4.04
CA HIS A 64 3.31 -0.31 -3.26
C HIS A 64 3.03 -0.43 -1.75
N LEU A 65 1.95 0.16 -1.24
CA LEU A 65 1.45 -0.10 0.10
C LEU A 65 1.06 -1.58 0.28
N LEU A 66 0.32 -2.16 -0.66
CA LEU A 66 -0.06 -3.57 -0.60
C LEU A 66 1.17 -4.49 -0.62
N VAL A 67 2.17 -4.17 -1.45
CA VAL A 67 3.43 -4.93 -1.54
C VAL A 67 4.22 -4.84 -0.22
N ALA A 68 4.35 -3.64 0.36
CA ALA A 68 5.05 -3.44 1.63
C ALA A 68 4.36 -4.16 2.79
N LEU A 69 3.03 -4.15 2.85
CA LEU A 69 2.27 -4.90 3.86
C LEU A 69 2.50 -6.41 3.72
N GLU A 70 2.49 -6.94 2.49
CA GLU A 70 2.76 -8.36 2.24
C GLU A 70 4.21 -8.74 2.63
N ALA A 71 5.19 -7.86 2.36
CA ALA A 71 6.57 -8.03 2.81
C ALA A 71 6.69 -8.03 4.35
N ALA A 72 5.88 -7.23 5.03
CA ALA A 72 5.78 -7.18 6.49
C ALA A 72 4.93 -8.31 7.10
N ASN A 73 4.36 -9.20 6.29
CA ASN A 73 3.40 -10.23 6.70
C ASN A 73 2.13 -9.67 7.37
N ILE A 74 1.71 -8.47 6.98
CA ILE A 74 0.47 -7.83 7.42
C ILE A 74 -0.60 -8.06 6.36
N LYS A 75 -1.74 -8.63 6.77
CA LYS A 75 -2.87 -8.85 5.87
C LYS A 75 -3.61 -7.53 5.62
N PHE A 76 -3.79 -7.17 4.35
CA PHE A 76 -4.57 -5.98 3.99
C PHE A 76 -6.02 -6.08 4.48
N GLU A 77 -6.56 -7.29 4.61
CA GLU A 77 -7.88 -7.55 5.19
C GLU A 77 -7.99 -7.02 6.63
N ASP A 78 -6.90 -7.01 7.42
CA ASP A 78 -6.91 -6.45 8.76
C ASP A 78 -6.89 -4.91 8.74
N VAL A 79 -6.24 -4.30 7.74
CA VAL A 79 -6.33 -2.86 7.47
C VAL A 79 -7.75 -2.46 7.07
N LEU A 80 -8.43 -3.26 6.25
CA LEU A 80 -9.83 -3.01 5.87
C LEU A 80 -10.77 -3.03 7.08
N LYS A 81 -10.61 -4.01 7.99
CA LYS A 81 -11.37 -4.05 9.25
C LYS A 81 -11.14 -2.79 10.09
N GLU A 82 -9.90 -2.33 10.16
CA GLU A 82 -9.55 -1.09 10.87
C GLU A 82 -10.20 0.14 10.22
N LEU A 83 -10.16 0.25 8.89
CA LEU A 83 -10.84 1.33 8.16
C LEU A 83 -12.37 1.29 8.35
N GLU A 84 -12.96 0.11 8.46
CA GLU A 84 -14.39 -0.05 8.72
C GLU A 84 -14.78 0.45 10.11
N LYS A 85 -13.97 0.17 11.14
CA LYS A 85 -14.16 0.76 12.48
C LYS A 85 -14.14 2.29 12.44
N ARG A 86 -13.26 2.87 11.63
CA ARG A 86 -13.17 4.34 11.44
C ARG A 86 -14.36 4.94 10.71
N LYS A 87 -15.08 4.17 9.89
CA LYS A 87 -16.32 4.66 9.25
C LYS A 87 -17.46 4.82 10.27
N GLY A 88 -17.46 4.00 11.33
CA GLY A 88 -18.47 4.03 12.39
C GLY A 88 -18.24 5.10 13.46
N LEU A 89 -17.09 5.76 13.45
CA LEU A 89 -16.73 6.84 14.36
C LEU A 89 -16.58 8.10 13.51
N SER A 90 -17.41 9.13 13.71
CA SER A 90 -17.09 10.40 13.09
C SER A 90 -15.71 10.83 13.60
N GLY A 91 -14.81 11.31 12.74
CA GLY A 91 -13.43 11.66 13.13
C GLY A 91 -13.31 12.73 14.23
N ILE A 92 -14.44 13.31 14.64
CA ILE A 92 -14.61 14.24 15.77
C ILE A 92 -14.79 13.48 17.09
N GLU A 93 -15.60 12.41 17.11
CA GLU A 93 -15.84 11.57 18.30
C GLU A 93 -14.58 10.81 18.74
N GLU A 94 -13.79 10.34 17.77
CA GLU A 94 -12.55 9.62 18.03
C GLU A 94 -11.47 10.51 18.66
N LYS A 95 -11.44 11.82 18.32
CA LYS A 95 -10.57 12.81 18.98
C LYS A 95 -11.03 13.15 20.39
N ASN A 96 -12.34 13.14 20.64
CA ASN A 96 -12.90 13.45 21.96
C ASN A 96 -12.73 12.30 22.96
N ASN A 97 -12.75 11.04 22.49
CA ASN A 97 -12.55 9.85 23.35
C ASN A 97 -11.09 9.54 23.71
N ARG A 98 -10.12 10.33 23.22
CA ARG A 98 -8.69 10.21 23.57
C ARG A 98 -8.26 11.15 24.71
N LYS A 99 -9.21 11.81 25.40
CA LYS A 99 -8.98 12.68 26.56
C LYS A 99 -9.35 12.01 27.87
#